data_AF-A0A1F8V489-F1
#
_entry.id   AF-A0A1F8V489-F1
#
_cell.length_a   1.000
_cell.length_b   1.000
_cell.length_c   1.000
_cell.angle_alpha   90.00
_cell.angle_beta   90.00
_cell.angle_gamma   90.00
#
_symmetry.space_group_name_H-M   'P 1'
#
loop_
_entity.id
_entity.type
_entity.pdbx_description
1 polymer ?
#
loop_
_entity_poly.entity_id
_entity_poly.type
_entity_poly.pdbx_seq_one_letter_code
_entity_poly.pdbx_strand_id
1 'polypeptide(L)'
;MKKKFISFVLCLVLCVSISISNVSASTTGYDYTQAKMITLFLSQCTTNGYTLDSSFDWDAFANCDATGVVIVPFYSSANGNLFNIGNSGLTNYTGLASTVATVINELIDENSSIKIWFGTPGIDSTCYTSATSAICLNTFTNYVTAVKNALTTSRWNNNVVGVYYNQESIYGTVNYSNIYSNAEIYLMNNFAYRVHANFYRDTLWIPYYGYGVNAATIIKNIGYVANTTNIFDCVIMQSNYMAHNDAESLSNFVGICYSVDNQYVCYRDGVQAVAKGANINTVIGAEMELNTWNQTTYSTYVSYYSQYVGNEALAFYWQGVCSTALTIVDAFY
;
A
#
# COMPACT_ATOMS: atom_id res chain seq x y z
N MET A 1 -48.23 31.13 42.73
CA MET A 1 -48.82 30.36 41.61
C MET A 1 -47.71 29.97 40.65
N LYS A 2 -47.60 28.67 40.37
CA LYS A 2 -46.54 27.99 39.63
C LYS A 2 -46.44 28.44 38.16
N LYS A 3 -45.22 28.55 37.61
CA LYS A 3 -44.85 28.29 36.19
C LYS A 3 -43.31 28.18 36.12
N LYS A 4 -42.79 26.98 36.41
CA LYS A 4 -42.18 26.02 35.46
C LYS A 4 -40.88 26.55 34.81
N PHE A 5 -39.77 26.24 35.48
CA PHE A 5 -38.45 26.04 34.89
C PHE A 5 -38.55 24.95 33.81
N ILE A 6 -38.16 25.26 32.57
CA ILE A 6 -37.84 24.26 31.56
C ILE A 6 -36.33 24.34 31.39
N SER A 7 -35.61 23.37 31.97
CA SER A 7 -34.21 23.14 31.68
C SER A 7 -34.11 22.58 30.27
N PHE A 8 -33.55 23.38 29.36
CA PHE A 8 -33.17 22.93 28.02
C PHE A 8 -31.86 22.16 28.14
N VAL A 9 -31.93 20.83 28.25
CA VAL A 9 -30.76 19.96 28.06
C VAL A 9 -30.53 19.88 26.56
N LEU A 10 -29.66 20.77 26.06
CA LEU A 10 -29.16 20.70 24.69
C LEU A 10 -28.15 19.55 24.63
N CYS A 11 -28.65 18.35 24.34
CA CYS A 11 -27.81 17.21 23.98
C CYS A 11 -27.26 17.49 22.58
N LEU A 12 -26.10 18.17 22.52
CA LEU A 12 -25.38 18.42 21.28
C LEU A 12 -24.79 17.09 20.82
N VAL A 13 -25.55 16.33 20.04
CA VAL A 13 -24.99 15.28 19.20
C VAL A 13 -24.11 15.99 18.19
N LEU A 14 -22.80 16.01 18.44
CA LEU A 14 -21.79 16.30 17.44
C LEU A 14 -21.90 15.21 16.37
N CYS A 15 -22.82 15.40 15.41
CA CYS A 15 -22.65 14.84 14.09
C CYS A 15 -21.37 15.48 13.55
N VAL A 16 -20.24 14.83 13.76
CA VAL A 16 -19.04 15.08 12.96
C VAL A 16 -19.43 14.63 11.56
N SER A 17 -20.02 15.53 10.77
CA SER A 17 -20.09 15.39 9.33
C SER A 17 -18.66 15.41 8.84
N ILE A 18 -18.06 14.22 8.73
CA ILE A 18 -16.74 14.04 8.11
C ILE A 18 -16.94 14.43 6.64
N SER A 19 -16.63 15.68 6.35
CA SER A 19 -16.68 16.22 5.00
C SER A 19 -15.60 15.51 4.18
N ILE A 20 -15.92 15.13 2.94
CA ILE A 20 -14.92 14.56 2.04
C ILE A 20 -13.89 15.66 1.76
N SER A 21 -12.67 15.47 2.27
CA SER A 21 -11.55 16.36 1.95
C SER A 21 -10.97 15.98 0.59
N ASN A 22 -10.80 16.97 -0.29
CA ASN A 22 -10.10 16.77 -1.55
C ASN A 22 -8.60 16.61 -1.27
N VAL A 23 -8.01 15.53 -1.77
CA VAL A 23 -6.59 15.22 -1.63
C VAL A 23 -5.79 15.98 -2.71
N SER A 24 -4.75 16.71 -2.30
CA SER A 24 -3.80 17.36 -3.22
C SER A 24 -2.70 16.38 -3.66
N ALA A 25 -2.01 16.65 -4.77
CA ALA A 25 -0.93 15.78 -5.27
C ALA A 25 0.31 15.73 -4.34
N SER A 26 1.16 14.72 -4.58
CA SER A 26 2.47 14.39 -3.95
C SER A 26 3.13 15.50 -3.14
N THR A 27 3.58 15.13 -1.95
CA THR A 27 4.15 16.05 -0.97
C THR A 27 5.65 15.91 -0.81
N THR A 28 6.25 14.78 -1.22
CA THR A 28 7.70 14.56 -1.06
C THR A 28 8.53 14.94 -2.29
N GLY A 29 7.92 14.97 -3.48
CA GLY A 29 8.65 15.16 -4.73
C GLY A 29 9.54 13.96 -5.10
N TYR A 30 9.23 12.78 -4.55
CA TYR A 30 9.91 11.53 -4.89
C TYR A 30 9.72 11.21 -6.38
N ASP A 31 10.81 10.85 -7.05
CA ASP A 31 10.78 10.47 -8.46
C ASP A 31 10.44 8.98 -8.59
N TYR A 32 9.18 8.70 -8.83
CA TYR A 32 8.68 7.34 -9.00
C TYR A 32 9.17 6.67 -10.30
N THR A 33 9.58 7.45 -11.31
CA THR A 33 10.01 6.90 -12.59
C THR A 33 11.30 6.08 -12.49
N GLN A 34 12.02 6.19 -11.37
CA GLN A 34 13.24 5.43 -11.12
C GLN A 34 13.14 4.58 -9.85
N ALA A 35 11.93 4.39 -9.34
CA ALA A 35 11.72 3.65 -8.10
C ALA A 35 11.95 2.16 -8.34
N LYS A 36 12.97 1.63 -7.65
CA LYS A 36 13.33 0.21 -7.62
C LYS A 36 12.99 -0.33 -6.23
N MET A 37 11.74 -0.79 -6.06
CA MET A 37 11.22 -1.15 -4.74
C MET A 37 11.24 -2.66 -4.49
N ILE A 38 11.33 -3.03 -3.22
CA ILE A 38 11.27 -4.41 -2.73
C ILE A 38 10.28 -4.50 -1.56
N THR A 39 9.37 -5.47 -1.59
CA THR A 39 8.27 -5.62 -0.62
C THR A 39 8.63 -6.58 0.51
N LEU A 40 9.07 -6.06 1.65
CA LEU A 40 9.52 -6.82 2.82
C LEU A 40 8.39 -7.06 3.82
N PHE A 41 8.00 -8.32 4.03
CA PHE A 41 7.05 -8.67 5.08
C PHE A 41 7.75 -8.71 6.44
N LEU A 42 7.12 -8.12 7.47
CA LEU A 42 7.69 -8.16 8.83
C LEU A 42 7.95 -9.59 9.32
N SER A 43 7.10 -10.54 8.93
CA SER A 43 7.27 -11.97 9.27
C SER A 43 8.54 -12.59 8.69
N GLN A 44 9.18 -11.98 7.68
CA GLN A 44 10.43 -12.46 7.12
C GLN A 44 11.65 -12.05 7.97
N CYS A 45 11.55 -10.93 8.68
CA CYS A 45 12.67 -10.32 9.40
C CYS A 45 12.45 -10.24 10.92
N THR A 46 11.41 -10.90 11.43
CA THR A 46 11.09 -10.91 12.87
C THR A 46 10.71 -12.30 13.37
N THR A 47 11.03 -12.56 14.64
CA THR A 47 10.62 -13.75 15.41
C THR A 47 9.70 -13.37 16.56
N ASN A 48 8.87 -14.33 17.01
CA ASN A 48 8.03 -14.21 18.21
C ASN A 48 7.19 -12.91 18.28
N GLY A 49 6.71 -12.45 17.14
CA GLY A 49 5.78 -11.34 17.03
C GLY A 49 6.38 -9.96 16.82
N TYR A 50 7.57 -9.66 17.37
CA TYR A 50 8.11 -8.28 17.37
C TYR A 50 9.64 -8.16 17.54
N THR A 51 10.39 -9.26 17.61
CA THR A 51 11.85 -9.20 17.79
C THR A 51 12.52 -9.39 16.44
N LEU A 52 13.54 -8.59 16.09
CA LEU A 52 14.30 -8.82 14.87
C LEU A 52 14.85 -10.25 14.84
N ASP A 53 14.73 -10.90 13.69
CA ASP A 53 15.37 -12.19 13.47
C ASP A 53 16.86 -11.96 13.22
N SER A 54 17.71 -12.42 14.14
CA SER A 54 19.16 -12.32 14.00
C SER A 54 19.72 -13.19 12.87
N SER A 55 18.91 -14.08 12.31
CA SER A 55 19.26 -14.90 11.14
C SER A 55 18.79 -14.28 9.82
N PHE A 56 18.03 -13.17 9.87
CA PHE A 56 17.68 -12.43 8.66
C PHE A 56 18.93 -11.74 8.10
N ASP A 57 19.07 -11.81 6.78
CA ASP A 57 20.24 -11.35 6.03
C ASP A 57 20.14 -9.85 5.76
N TRP A 58 20.46 -9.03 6.78
CA TRP A 58 20.39 -7.57 6.72
C TRP A 58 21.46 -6.99 5.79
N ASP A 59 22.69 -7.52 5.85
CA ASP A 59 23.84 -7.10 5.02
C ASP A 59 23.55 -7.16 3.51
N ALA A 60 22.61 -8.01 3.08
CA ALA A 60 22.20 -8.10 1.69
C ALA A 60 21.53 -6.80 1.19
N PHE A 61 20.95 -5.97 2.06
CA PHE A 61 20.42 -4.65 1.70
C PHE A 61 21.50 -3.58 1.50
N ALA A 62 22.70 -3.77 2.06
CA ALA A 62 23.80 -2.82 1.90
C ALA A 62 24.34 -2.79 0.44
N ASN A 63 24.15 -3.87 -0.31
CA ASN A 63 24.71 -4.06 -1.66
C ASN A 63 23.64 -4.26 -2.75
N CYS A 64 22.37 -4.08 -2.42
CA CYS A 64 21.25 -4.28 -3.33
C CYS A 64 21.00 -3.02 -4.20
N ASP A 65 20.62 -3.22 -5.46
CA ASP A 65 20.29 -2.15 -6.42
C ASP A 65 18.89 -1.54 -6.18
N ALA A 66 18.10 -2.13 -5.29
CA ALA A 66 16.84 -1.55 -4.87
C ALA A 66 17.05 -0.22 -4.14
N THR A 67 16.34 0.80 -4.61
CA THR A 67 16.38 2.14 -4.05
C THR A 67 15.31 2.34 -2.97
N GLY A 68 14.36 1.40 -2.83
CA GLY A 68 13.38 1.45 -1.77
C GLY A 68 12.86 0.10 -1.28
N VAL A 69 12.27 0.14 -0.08
CA VAL A 69 11.63 -0.99 0.58
C VAL A 69 10.21 -0.62 0.97
N VAL A 70 9.26 -1.49 0.63
CA VAL A 70 7.86 -1.45 1.07
C VAL A 70 7.68 -2.46 2.19
N ILE A 71 7.66 -1.98 3.43
CA ILE A 71 7.49 -2.83 4.62
C ILE A 71 6.03 -3.18 4.76
N VAL A 72 5.68 -4.47 4.65
CA VAL A 72 4.32 -4.97 4.86
C VAL A 72 4.19 -5.40 6.31
N PRO A 73 3.33 -4.75 7.12
CA PRO A 73 3.20 -5.02 8.55
C PRO A 73 2.50 -6.36 8.88
N PHE A 74 2.36 -7.25 7.89
CA PHE A 74 1.60 -8.48 8.01
C PHE A 74 2.21 -9.40 9.09
N TYR A 75 1.37 -9.75 10.06
CA TYR A 75 1.63 -10.80 11.04
C TYR A 75 0.50 -11.81 10.95
N SER A 76 0.79 -13.00 10.40
CA SER A 76 -0.02 -14.18 10.70
C SER A 76 0.48 -14.72 12.04
N SER A 77 -0.19 -14.37 13.14
CA SER A 77 -0.05 -15.20 14.34
C SER A 77 -0.44 -16.63 13.99
N ALA A 78 0.17 -17.63 14.63
CA ALA A 78 -0.22 -19.05 14.52
C ALA A 78 -1.72 -19.31 14.84
N ASN A 79 -2.44 -18.29 15.33
CA ASN A 79 -3.87 -18.30 15.65
C ASN A 79 -4.73 -17.49 14.66
N GLY A 80 -4.21 -17.07 13.50
CA GLY A 80 -5.00 -16.49 12.41
C GLY A 80 -5.52 -15.06 12.63
N ASN A 81 -5.16 -14.39 13.73
CA ASN A 81 -5.52 -13.00 13.94
C ASN A 81 -4.55 -12.10 13.18
N LEU A 82 -4.96 -11.71 11.98
CA LEU A 82 -4.42 -10.58 11.22
C LEU A 82 -4.47 -9.33 12.10
N PHE A 83 -3.50 -8.43 11.98
CA PHE A 83 -3.66 -7.03 12.41
C PHE A 83 -4.70 -6.37 11.52
N ASN A 84 -5.95 -6.75 11.76
CA ASN A 84 -7.11 -6.31 11.05
C ASN A 84 -7.98 -5.52 12.03
N ILE A 85 -8.40 -4.32 11.60
CA ILE A 85 -9.29 -3.44 12.35
C ILE A 85 -10.55 -4.19 12.85
N GLY A 86 -11.01 -5.21 12.12
CA GLY A 86 -12.21 -5.99 12.44
C GLY A 86 -12.10 -6.95 13.64
N ASN A 87 -10.94 -7.55 13.89
CA ASN A 87 -10.82 -8.69 14.82
C ASN A 87 -10.16 -8.35 16.16
N SER A 88 -9.38 -7.27 16.21
CA SER A 88 -8.83 -6.74 17.44
C SER A 88 -9.16 -5.27 17.45
N GLY A 89 -10.04 -4.81 18.35
CA GLY A 89 -10.22 -3.39 18.59
C GLY A 89 -8.85 -2.75 18.77
N LEU A 90 -8.37 -2.05 17.75
CA LEU A 90 -6.96 -1.67 17.55
C LEU A 90 -6.52 -0.60 18.54
N THR A 91 -6.49 -0.94 19.82
CA THR A 91 -5.97 -0.12 20.91
C THR A 91 -4.47 -0.38 21.13
N ASN A 92 -3.89 -1.41 20.49
CA ASN A 92 -2.50 -1.81 20.68
C ASN A 92 -1.70 -1.86 19.35
N TYR A 93 -1.73 -0.78 18.58
CA TYR A 93 -0.89 -0.62 17.37
C TYR A 93 0.54 -0.16 17.71
N THR A 94 0.83 0.19 18.96
CA THR A 94 2.12 0.74 19.38
C THR A 94 3.25 -0.29 19.32
N GLY A 95 2.99 -1.55 19.66
CA GLY A 95 3.97 -2.64 19.51
C GLY A 95 4.35 -2.89 18.05
N LEU A 96 3.35 -2.92 17.16
CA LEU A 96 3.57 -3.00 15.72
C LEU A 96 4.34 -1.79 15.19
N ALA A 97 3.96 -0.58 15.60
CA ALA A 97 4.63 0.64 15.19
C ALA A 97 6.10 0.67 15.63
N SER A 98 6.39 0.24 16.86
CA SER A 98 7.75 0.12 17.36
C SER A 98 8.57 -0.87 16.56
N THR A 99 7.97 -2.00 16.17
CA THR A 99 8.66 -3.05 15.40
C THR A 99 8.95 -2.58 13.98
N VAL A 100 7.98 -1.94 13.33
CA VAL A 100 8.21 -1.30 12.03
C VAL A 100 9.31 -0.26 12.14
N ALA A 101 9.31 0.59 13.16
CA ALA A 101 10.38 1.57 13.36
C ALA A 101 11.76 0.92 13.58
N THR A 102 11.84 -0.20 14.30
CA THR A 102 13.07 -0.98 14.46
C THR A 102 13.57 -1.51 13.11
N VAL A 103 12.70 -2.12 12.29
CA VAL A 103 13.05 -2.61 10.95
C VAL A 103 13.49 -1.45 10.04
N ILE A 104 12.81 -0.32 10.08
CA ILE A 104 13.20 0.89 9.34
C ILE A 104 14.61 1.35 9.77
N ASN A 105 14.88 1.35 11.07
CA ASN A 105 16.18 1.73 11.57
C ASN A 105 17.28 0.80 11.06
N GLU A 106 17.07 -0.51 11.13
CA GLU A 106 18.01 -1.52 10.64
C GLU A 106 18.30 -1.34 9.14
N LEU A 107 17.26 -1.20 8.32
CA LEU A 107 17.41 -0.97 6.87
C LEU A 107 18.22 0.30 6.56
N ILE A 108 18.03 1.37 7.32
CA ILE A 108 18.77 2.63 7.15
C ILE A 108 20.22 2.49 7.65
N ASP A 109 20.45 1.69 8.70
CA ASP A 109 21.79 1.42 9.20
C ASP A 109 22.62 0.61 8.19
N GLU A 110 21.99 -0.34 7.49
CA GLU A 110 22.61 -1.08 6.37
C GLU A 110 22.77 -0.25 5.09
N ASN A 111 21.74 0.53 4.73
CA ASN A 111 21.76 1.38 3.55
C ASN A 111 21.15 2.75 3.86
N SER A 112 22.02 3.70 4.21
CA SER A 112 21.60 5.07 4.58
C SER A 112 20.84 5.84 3.51
N SER A 113 20.89 5.41 2.25
CA SER A 113 20.19 6.03 1.12
C SER A 113 18.82 5.44 0.84
N ILE A 114 18.50 4.27 1.43
CA ILE A 114 17.28 3.51 1.14
C ILE A 114 16.03 4.34 1.44
N LYS A 115 15.04 4.19 0.57
CA LYS A 115 13.75 4.86 0.66
C LYS A 115 12.70 3.91 1.21
N ILE A 116 11.94 4.39 2.18
CA ILE A 116 11.06 3.56 2.98
C ILE A 116 9.61 3.93 2.73
N TRP A 117 8.85 2.91 2.40
CA TRP A 117 7.41 2.85 2.50
C TRP A 117 7.06 1.87 3.61
N PHE A 118 6.09 2.17 4.45
CA PHE A 118 5.58 1.20 5.42
C PHE A 118 4.08 1.08 5.33
N GLY A 119 3.58 -0.14 5.44
CA GLY A 119 2.19 -0.48 5.26
C GLY A 119 1.32 -0.06 6.44
N THR A 120 0.05 0.22 6.17
CA THR A 120 -0.99 0.31 7.22
C THR A 120 -1.33 -1.07 7.79
N PRO A 121 -1.98 -1.16 8.96
CA PRO A 121 -2.75 -2.35 9.31
C PRO A 121 -3.72 -2.72 8.19
N GLY A 122 -4.07 -4.01 8.09
CA GLY A 122 -4.95 -4.51 7.04
C GLY A 122 -6.43 -4.24 7.32
N ILE A 123 -7.23 -4.28 6.25
CA ILE A 123 -8.69 -4.37 6.28
C ILE A 123 -9.05 -5.57 5.42
N ASP A 124 -9.97 -6.42 5.87
CA ASP A 124 -10.44 -7.54 5.04
C ASP A 124 -11.93 -7.43 4.69
N SER A 125 -12.39 -8.40 3.90
CA SER A 125 -13.78 -8.52 3.46
C SER A 125 -14.78 -8.62 4.61
N THR A 126 -14.35 -8.98 5.83
CA THR A 126 -15.23 -9.14 6.99
C THR A 126 -15.50 -7.83 7.72
N CYS A 127 -14.66 -6.81 7.54
CA CYS A 127 -14.74 -5.59 8.33
C CYS A 127 -14.68 -4.27 7.54
N TYR A 128 -14.56 -4.31 6.21
CA TYR A 128 -14.46 -3.10 5.37
C TYR A 128 -15.64 -2.13 5.56
N THR A 129 -16.83 -2.61 5.93
CA THR A 129 -18.01 -1.75 6.18
C THR A 129 -17.80 -0.77 7.34
N SER A 130 -16.89 -1.08 8.27
CA SER A 130 -16.55 -0.21 9.40
C SER A 130 -15.51 0.87 9.04
N ALA A 131 -14.94 0.82 7.83
CA ALA A 131 -13.87 1.70 7.37
C ALA A 131 -14.28 3.19 7.30
N THR A 132 -15.57 3.52 7.27
CA THR A 132 -16.04 4.92 7.37
C THR A 132 -15.98 5.51 8.78
N SER A 133 -15.76 4.69 9.81
CA SER A 133 -15.77 5.16 11.19
C SER A 133 -14.55 6.04 11.50
N ALA A 134 -14.77 7.10 12.28
CA ALA A 134 -13.68 7.93 12.82
C ALA A 134 -12.65 7.09 13.59
N ILE A 135 -13.08 5.95 14.16
CA ILE A 135 -12.21 5.00 14.86
C ILE A 135 -11.17 4.41 13.89
N CYS A 136 -11.59 3.89 12.73
CA CYS A 136 -10.66 3.31 11.74
C CYS A 136 -9.64 4.34 11.26
N LEU A 137 -10.12 5.51 10.85
CA LEU A 137 -9.28 6.60 10.37
C LEU A 137 -8.29 7.08 11.45
N ASN A 138 -8.75 7.26 12.69
CA ASN A 138 -7.89 7.67 13.79
C ASN A 138 -6.85 6.60 14.12
N THR A 139 -7.21 5.32 14.08
CA THR A 139 -6.24 4.25 14.30
C THR A 139 -5.13 4.25 13.26
N PHE A 140 -5.47 4.35 11.98
CA PHE A 140 -4.47 4.42 10.91
C PHE A 140 -3.55 5.64 11.09
N THR A 141 -4.14 6.80 11.40
CA THR A 141 -3.38 8.04 11.64
C THR A 141 -2.48 7.94 12.87
N ASN A 142 -2.97 7.36 13.96
CA ASN A 142 -2.22 7.22 15.20
C ASN A 142 -1.10 6.19 15.07
N TYR A 143 -1.31 5.14 14.27
CA TYR A 143 -0.27 4.19 13.91
C TYR A 143 0.88 4.87 13.16
N VAL A 144 0.60 5.66 12.12
CA VAL A 144 1.63 6.46 11.41
C VAL A 144 2.34 7.42 12.36
N THR A 145 1.59 8.06 13.27
CA THR A 145 2.16 8.93 14.32
C THR A 145 3.11 8.17 15.23
N ALA A 146 2.75 6.96 15.64
CA ALA A 146 3.58 6.13 16.51
C ALA A 146 4.88 5.68 15.82
N VAL A 147 4.82 5.29 14.54
CA VAL A 147 6.03 4.97 13.74
C VAL A 147 6.92 6.20 13.63
N LYS A 148 6.36 7.36 13.27
CA LYS A 148 7.11 8.62 13.17
C LYS A 148 7.80 8.98 14.49
N ASN A 149 7.11 8.87 15.62
CA ASN A 149 7.65 9.22 16.93
C ASN A 149 8.72 8.25 17.43
N ALA A 150 8.74 7.01 16.92
CA ALA A 150 9.77 6.03 17.23
C ALA A 150 11.04 6.20 16.36
N LEU A 151 10.97 7.01 15.31
CA LEU A 151 12.11 7.36 14.46
C LEU A 151 12.70 8.72 14.86
N THR A 152 13.99 8.92 14.56
CA THR A 152 14.56 10.27 14.65
C THR A 152 13.99 11.16 13.55
N THR A 153 13.92 12.47 13.80
CA THR A 153 13.46 13.45 12.79
C THR A 153 14.26 13.36 11.49
N SER A 154 15.57 13.08 11.59
CA SER A 154 16.45 12.92 10.41
C SER A 154 16.04 11.71 9.57
N ARG A 155 15.91 10.52 10.18
CA ARG A 155 15.51 9.29 9.47
C ARG A 155 14.12 9.42 8.86
N TRP A 156 13.17 9.99 9.60
CA TRP A 156 11.83 10.29 9.08
C TRP A 156 11.89 11.19 7.84
N ASN A 157 12.69 12.26 7.87
CA ASN A 157 12.75 13.24 6.77
C ASN A 157 13.53 12.77 5.54
N ASN A 158 14.58 11.97 5.74
CA ASN A 158 15.49 11.63 4.66
C ASN A 158 15.18 10.29 4.00
N ASN A 159 14.57 9.35 4.74
CA ASN A 159 14.40 7.97 4.30
C ASN A 159 12.93 7.59 4.11
N VAL A 160 12.02 8.04 4.98
CA VAL A 160 10.60 7.71 4.83
C VAL A 160 9.97 8.55 3.72
N VAL A 161 9.58 7.90 2.62
CA VAL A 161 8.87 8.53 1.49
C VAL A 161 7.37 8.56 1.76
N GLY A 162 6.81 7.45 2.23
CA GLY A 162 5.37 7.35 2.28
C GLY A 162 4.80 6.19 3.05
N VAL A 163 3.48 6.09 2.98
CA VAL A 163 2.71 5.03 3.60
C VAL A 163 2.05 4.19 2.52
N TYR A 164 2.26 2.88 2.60
CA TYR A 164 1.61 1.89 1.75
C TYR A 164 0.24 1.54 2.33
N TYR A 165 -0.83 1.67 1.55
CA TYR A 165 -2.14 1.19 1.95
C TYR A 165 -2.22 -0.32 1.72
N ASN A 166 -2.02 -1.06 2.81
CA ASN A 166 -1.78 -2.51 2.80
C ASN A 166 -3.08 -3.31 2.62
N GLN A 167 -3.71 -3.14 1.46
CA GLN A 167 -4.89 -3.86 1.05
C GLN A 167 -4.93 -3.94 -0.48
N GLU A 168 -5.03 -5.15 -1.02
CA GLU A 168 -4.82 -5.39 -2.47
C GLU A 168 -6.10 -5.33 -3.30
N SER A 169 -7.27 -5.18 -2.66
CA SER A 169 -8.56 -5.03 -3.34
C SER A 169 -9.53 -4.13 -2.61
N ILE A 170 -10.40 -3.48 -3.37
CA ILE A 170 -11.57 -2.78 -2.85
C ILE A 170 -12.70 -3.77 -2.62
N TYR A 171 -13.14 -3.89 -1.37
CA TYR A 171 -14.29 -4.72 -1.00
C TYR A 171 -15.61 -3.99 -1.13
N GLY A 172 -16.67 -4.77 -1.37
CA GLY A 172 -18.03 -4.27 -1.52
C GLY A 172 -18.31 -3.63 -2.89
N THR A 173 -19.55 -3.20 -3.07
CA THR A 173 -19.98 -2.57 -4.33
C THR A 173 -19.45 -1.14 -4.43
N VAL A 174 -18.94 -0.78 -5.61
CA VAL A 174 -18.54 0.61 -5.93
C VAL A 174 -19.65 1.29 -6.72
N ASN A 175 -20.14 2.43 -6.19
CA ASN A 175 -21.01 3.32 -6.95
C ASN A 175 -20.12 4.27 -7.78
N TYR A 176 -20.00 4.01 -9.08
CA TYR A 176 -19.14 4.82 -9.96
C TYR A 176 -19.59 6.28 -10.14
N SER A 177 -20.81 6.64 -9.73
CA SER A 177 -21.24 8.05 -9.68
C SER A 177 -20.76 8.79 -8.42
N ASN A 178 -20.40 8.05 -7.37
CA ASN A 178 -19.86 8.55 -6.12
C ASN A 178 -19.07 7.43 -5.43
N ILE A 179 -17.80 7.26 -5.81
CA ILE A 179 -16.96 6.15 -5.32
C ILE A 179 -16.74 6.21 -3.80
N TYR A 180 -16.86 7.40 -3.19
CA TYR A 180 -16.75 7.59 -1.75
C TYR A 180 -17.96 7.06 -0.96
N SER A 181 -19.02 6.57 -1.62
CA SER A 181 -20.05 5.80 -0.93
C SER A 181 -19.56 4.39 -0.55
N ASN A 182 -18.47 3.92 -1.15
CA ASN A 182 -17.77 2.72 -0.71
C ASN A 182 -16.95 3.05 0.54
N ALA A 183 -17.15 2.27 1.61
CA ALA A 183 -16.55 2.53 2.91
C ALA A 183 -15.02 2.50 2.91
N GLU A 184 -14.44 1.63 2.10
CA GLU A 184 -12.99 1.45 2.01
C GLU A 184 -12.35 2.60 1.22
N ILE A 185 -12.91 2.95 0.05
CA ILE A 185 -12.45 4.11 -0.74
C ILE A 185 -12.58 5.41 0.07
N TYR A 186 -13.66 5.54 0.84
CA TYR A 186 -13.82 6.66 1.77
C TYR A 186 -12.69 6.75 2.79
N LEU A 187 -12.29 5.62 3.39
CA LEU A 187 -11.17 5.57 4.31
C LEU A 187 -9.84 5.88 3.61
N MET A 188 -9.58 5.27 2.45
CA MET A 188 -8.40 5.52 1.63
C MET A 188 -8.22 7.03 1.40
N ASN A 189 -9.29 7.71 0.97
CA ASN A 189 -9.25 9.16 0.73
C ASN A 189 -8.96 9.98 1.98
N ASN A 190 -9.70 9.74 3.06
CA ASN A 190 -9.50 10.52 4.29
C ASN A 190 -8.15 10.22 4.95
N PHE A 191 -7.66 8.99 4.82
CA PHE A 191 -6.34 8.60 5.29
C PHE A 191 -5.25 9.28 4.46
N ALA A 192 -5.32 9.20 3.13
CA ALA A 192 -4.38 9.86 2.23
C ALA A 192 -4.30 11.37 2.50
N TYR A 193 -5.46 12.03 2.65
CA TYR A 193 -5.50 13.43 3.06
C TYR A 193 -4.69 13.70 4.35
N ARG A 194 -4.81 12.83 5.37
CA ARG A 194 -4.04 12.99 6.61
C ARG A 194 -2.56 12.70 6.42
N VAL A 195 -2.20 11.70 5.62
CA VAL A 195 -0.80 11.39 5.25
C VAL A 195 -0.14 12.61 4.60
N HIS A 196 -0.80 13.18 3.59
CA HIS A 196 -0.31 14.37 2.91
C HIS A 196 -0.26 15.60 3.84
N ALA A 197 -1.36 15.93 4.52
CA ALA A 197 -1.49 17.18 5.26
C ALA A 197 -0.74 17.21 6.60
N ASN A 198 -0.68 16.09 7.32
CA ASN A 198 -0.10 16.05 8.67
C ASN A 198 1.33 15.49 8.69
N PHE A 199 1.64 14.63 7.73
CA PHE A 199 2.92 13.92 7.69
C PHE A 199 3.82 14.37 6.54
N TYR A 200 3.28 15.06 5.53
CA TYR A 200 4.00 15.50 4.32
C TYR A 200 4.71 14.33 3.66
N ARG A 201 4.00 13.21 3.57
CA ARG A 201 4.47 11.96 2.99
C ARG A 201 3.54 11.53 1.88
N ASP A 202 4.01 10.66 1.01
CA ASP A 202 3.22 10.19 -0.12
C ASP A 202 2.44 8.92 0.24
N THR A 203 1.54 8.51 -0.63
CA THR A 203 0.72 7.29 -0.49
C THR A 203 0.93 6.33 -1.66
N LEU A 204 1.14 5.06 -1.34
CA LEU A 204 1.36 3.96 -2.28
C LEU A 204 0.21 2.95 -2.17
N TRP A 205 -0.21 2.40 -3.30
CA TRP A 205 -1.11 1.25 -3.35
C TRP A 205 -0.57 0.19 -4.31
N ILE A 206 -0.66 -1.08 -3.91
CA ILE A 206 -0.19 -2.20 -4.70
C ILE A 206 -1.36 -3.20 -4.87
N PRO A 207 -2.31 -2.96 -5.77
CA PRO A 207 -3.46 -3.84 -5.96
C PRO A 207 -3.17 -5.02 -6.89
N TYR A 208 -3.88 -6.14 -6.67
CA TYR A 208 -3.89 -7.22 -7.65
C TYR A 208 -4.79 -6.88 -8.83
N TYR A 209 -4.32 -7.12 -10.05
CA TYR A 209 -4.97 -6.69 -11.30
C TYR A 209 -6.22 -7.50 -11.70
N GLY A 210 -6.82 -8.21 -10.75
CA GLY A 210 -8.02 -9.02 -10.98
C GLY A 210 -7.75 -10.45 -11.46
N TYR A 211 -8.64 -11.37 -11.07
CA TYR A 211 -8.67 -12.75 -11.53
C TYR A 211 -10.11 -13.31 -11.46
N GLY A 212 -10.43 -14.25 -12.33
CA GLY A 212 -11.72 -14.92 -12.41
C GLY A 212 -12.86 -14.00 -12.88
N VAL A 213 -14.10 -14.37 -12.52
CA VAL A 213 -15.33 -13.73 -13.01
C VAL A 213 -15.44 -12.24 -12.68
N ASN A 214 -14.68 -11.75 -11.69
CA ASN A 214 -14.70 -10.37 -11.25
C ASN A 214 -13.51 -9.54 -11.76
N ALA A 215 -12.62 -10.10 -12.59
CA ALA A 215 -11.39 -9.43 -13.02
C ALA A 215 -11.66 -8.04 -13.61
N ALA A 216 -12.61 -7.91 -14.54
CA ALA A 216 -12.97 -6.62 -15.13
C ALA A 216 -13.49 -5.62 -14.08
N THR A 217 -14.29 -6.07 -13.12
CA THR A 217 -14.79 -5.21 -12.03
C THR A 217 -13.65 -4.73 -11.14
N ILE A 218 -12.68 -5.60 -10.83
CA ILE A 218 -11.51 -5.26 -10.01
C ILE A 218 -10.65 -4.21 -10.73
N ILE A 219 -10.32 -4.45 -12.00
CA ILE A 219 -9.58 -3.49 -12.83
C ILE A 219 -10.31 -2.15 -12.90
N LYS A 220 -11.63 -2.17 -13.09
CA LYS A 220 -12.45 -0.95 -13.11
C LYS A 220 -12.38 -0.19 -11.79
N ASN A 221 -12.45 -0.88 -10.65
CA ASN A 221 -12.33 -0.26 -9.33
C ASN A 221 -10.96 0.40 -9.16
N ILE A 222 -9.87 -0.28 -9.56
CA ILE A 222 -8.51 0.27 -9.54
C ILE A 222 -8.46 1.54 -10.40
N GLY A 223 -9.00 1.49 -11.63
CA GLY A 223 -9.04 2.64 -12.54
C GLY A 223 -9.82 3.82 -11.97
N TYR A 224 -10.95 3.61 -11.32
CA TYR A 224 -11.69 4.70 -10.68
C TYR A 224 -10.89 5.37 -9.55
N VAL A 225 -10.16 4.61 -8.75
CA VAL A 225 -9.30 5.20 -7.72
C VAL A 225 -8.09 5.91 -8.36
N ALA A 226 -7.32 5.21 -9.19
CA ALA A 226 -6.05 5.71 -9.72
C ALA A 226 -6.19 6.81 -10.77
N ASN A 227 -7.19 6.72 -11.66
CA ASN A 227 -7.35 7.66 -12.78
C ASN A 227 -8.22 8.87 -12.43
N THR A 228 -9.04 8.81 -11.37
CA THR A 228 -10.02 9.89 -11.05
C THR A 228 -9.77 10.60 -9.73
N THR A 229 -8.79 10.15 -8.94
CA THR A 229 -8.45 10.73 -7.63
C THR A 229 -6.94 10.87 -7.45
N ASN A 230 -6.53 11.71 -6.50
CA ASN A 230 -5.15 11.77 -6.00
C ASN A 230 -5.02 11.06 -4.64
N ILE A 231 -5.79 9.99 -4.40
CA ILE A 231 -5.69 9.20 -3.17
C ILE A 231 -4.29 8.58 -3.04
N PHE A 232 -3.73 8.13 -4.16
CA PHE A 232 -2.41 7.52 -4.23
C PHE A 232 -1.51 8.32 -5.14
N ASP A 233 -0.29 8.56 -4.70
CA ASP A 233 0.76 9.18 -5.51
C ASP A 233 1.34 8.14 -6.49
N CYS A 234 1.39 6.88 -6.08
CA CYS A 234 1.82 5.77 -6.92
C CYS A 234 0.90 4.54 -6.74
N VAL A 235 0.58 3.89 -7.85
CA VAL A 235 -0.16 2.63 -7.90
C VAL A 235 0.66 1.60 -8.68
N ILE A 236 1.05 0.51 -8.04
CA ILE A 236 1.89 -0.55 -8.63
C ILE A 236 1.06 -1.81 -8.75
N MET A 237 0.85 -2.31 -9.96
CA MET A 237 -0.11 -3.39 -10.16
C MET A 237 0.55 -4.76 -10.14
N GLN A 238 -0.03 -5.68 -9.38
CA GLN A 238 0.41 -7.06 -9.30
C GLN A 238 -0.32 -7.92 -10.33
N SER A 239 0.43 -8.77 -11.04
CA SER A 239 -0.13 -9.67 -12.06
C SER A 239 -0.93 -10.83 -11.45
N ASN A 240 -0.66 -11.21 -10.20
CA ASN A 240 -1.14 -12.43 -9.55
C ASN A 240 -0.70 -13.71 -10.30
N TYR A 241 0.37 -13.62 -11.10
CA TYR A 241 0.84 -14.72 -11.95
C TYR A 241 1.60 -15.78 -11.16
N MET A 242 2.33 -15.41 -10.10
CA MET A 242 2.98 -16.38 -9.22
C MET A 242 1.96 -17.35 -8.59
N ALA A 243 0.75 -16.87 -8.25
CA ALA A 243 -0.27 -17.68 -7.58
C ALA A 243 -1.05 -18.62 -8.53
N HIS A 244 -1.33 -18.18 -9.75
CA HIS A 244 -2.20 -18.93 -10.69
C HIS A 244 -1.45 -19.57 -11.86
N ASN A 245 -0.39 -18.91 -12.36
CA ASN A 245 0.44 -19.36 -13.47
C ASN A 245 -0.36 -19.93 -14.65
N ASP A 246 -1.31 -19.15 -15.14
CA ASP A 246 -2.25 -19.56 -16.20
C ASP A 246 -2.46 -18.47 -17.26
N ALA A 247 -3.26 -18.77 -18.28
CA ALA A 247 -3.52 -17.85 -19.39
C ALA A 247 -4.23 -16.57 -18.94
N GLU A 248 -5.06 -16.66 -17.89
CA GLU A 248 -5.77 -15.49 -17.38
C GLU A 248 -4.82 -14.53 -16.66
N SER A 249 -4.03 -15.03 -15.73
CA SER A 249 -2.99 -14.25 -15.05
C SER A 249 -1.90 -13.76 -16.02
N LEU A 250 -1.62 -14.50 -17.11
CA LEU A 250 -0.76 -14.01 -18.18
C LEU A 250 -1.34 -12.77 -18.89
N SER A 251 -2.67 -12.72 -19.09
CA SER A 251 -3.32 -11.54 -19.67
C SER A 251 -3.28 -10.30 -18.78
N ASN A 252 -3.05 -10.46 -17.47
CA ASN A 252 -2.84 -9.33 -16.57
C ASN A 252 -1.56 -8.55 -16.93
N PHE A 253 -0.47 -9.23 -17.32
CA PHE A 253 0.75 -8.54 -17.76
C PHE A 253 0.47 -7.57 -18.90
N VAL A 254 -0.32 -7.99 -19.89
CA VAL A 254 -0.65 -7.16 -21.06
C VAL A 254 -1.39 -5.89 -20.63
N GLY A 255 -2.41 -6.02 -19.78
CA GLY A 255 -3.15 -4.87 -19.25
C GLY A 255 -2.27 -3.95 -18.40
N ILE A 256 -1.39 -4.53 -17.56
CA ILE A 256 -0.45 -3.77 -16.74
C ILE A 256 0.53 -2.99 -17.63
N CYS A 257 1.11 -3.61 -18.66
CA CYS A 257 2.01 -2.92 -19.60
C CYS A 257 1.30 -1.76 -20.29
N TYR A 258 0.10 -1.97 -20.83
CA TYR A 258 -0.69 -0.86 -21.37
C TYR A 258 -0.92 0.25 -20.34
N SER A 259 -1.13 -0.12 -19.09
CA SER A 259 -1.40 0.86 -18.04
C SER A 259 -0.16 1.68 -17.65
N VAL A 260 1.01 1.04 -17.61
CA VAL A 260 2.31 1.69 -17.37
C VAL A 260 2.66 2.59 -18.56
N ASP A 261 2.63 2.07 -19.79
CA ASP A 261 2.97 2.82 -21.02
C ASP A 261 2.14 4.11 -21.16
N ASN A 262 0.87 4.07 -20.75
CA ASN A 262 -0.05 5.18 -20.89
C ASN A 262 -0.22 6.01 -19.61
N GLN A 263 0.37 5.58 -18.49
CA GLN A 263 0.21 6.19 -17.16
C GLN A 263 -1.27 6.35 -16.74
N TYR A 264 -2.10 5.36 -17.05
CA TYR A 264 -3.48 5.22 -16.55
C TYR A 264 -3.90 3.76 -16.60
N VAL A 265 -4.81 3.35 -15.71
CA VAL A 265 -5.30 1.97 -15.66
C VAL A 265 -6.11 1.64 -16.91
N CYS A 266 -5.74 0.55 -17.57
CA CYS A 266 -6.40 -0.06 -18.73
C CYS A 266 -7.09 -1.37 -18.34
N TYR A 267 -7.90 -1.93 -19.22
CA TYR A 267 -8.25 -3.36 -19.17
C TYR A 267 -7.17 -4.18 -19.89
N ARG A 268 -7.33 -5.51 -19.87
CA ARG A 268 -6.41 -6.47 -20.50
C ARG A 268 -6.33 -6.31 -22.03
N ASP A 269 -7.33 -5.68 -22.65
CA ASP A 269 -7.38 -5.36 -24.08
C ASP A 269 -6.80 -3.97 -24.43
N GLY A 270 -6.26 -3.25 -23.44
CA GLY A 270 -5.70 -1.91 -23.61
C GLY A 270 -6.72 -0.77 -23.60
N VAL A 271 -8.02 -1.07 -23.49
CA VAL A 271 -9.05 -0.02 -23.34
C VAL A 271 -8.89 0.63 -21.97
N GLN A 272 -8.81 1.96 -21.93
CA GLN A 272 -8.75 2.70 -20.67
C GLN A 272 -9.96 2.39 -19.78
N ALA A 273 -9.72 2.06 -18.50
CA ALA A 273 -10.78 1.62 -17.59
C ALA A 273 -11.82 2.72 -17.29
N VAL A 274 -11.32 3.94 -17.13
CA VAL A 274 -12.05 5.20 -17.00
C VAL A 274 -11.11 6.35 -17.35
N ALA A 275 -11.64 7.41 -17.97
CA ALA A 275 -10.86 8.58 -18.37
C ALA A 275 -10.06 9.16 -17.20
N LYS A 276 -8.75 9.36 -17.39
CA LYS A 276 -7.89 10.04 -16.42
C LYS A 276 -8.23 11.53 -16.37
N GLY A 277 -8.49 12.03 -15.16
CA GLY A 277 -8.73 13.45 -14.95
C GLY A 277 -7.48 14.28 -15.22
N ALA A 278 -7.64 15.49 -15.76
CA ALA A 278 -6.51 16.35 -16.15
C ALA A 278 -5.58 16.76 -14.98
N ASN A 279 -6.07 16.71 -13.74
CA ASN A 279 -5.33 17.07 -12.53
C ASN A 279 -4.93 15.85 -11.69
N ILE A 280 -4.98 14.65 -12.28
CA ILE A 280 -4.62 13.41 -11.62
C ILE A 280 -3.17 13.09 -11.94
N ASN A 281 -2.34 12.99 -10.90
CA ASN A 281 -0.89 12.86 -11.02
C ASN A 281 -0.37 11.47 -10.61
N THR A 282 -1.27 10.54 -10.28
CA THR A 282 -0.93 9.16 -9.94
C THR A 282 0.00 8.55 -10.98
N VAL A 283 1.15 8.04 -10.51
CA VAL A 283 2.10 7.25 -11.30
C VAL A 283 1.66 5.79 -11.29
N ILE A 284 1.77 5.13 -12.43
CA ILE A 284 1.40 3.73 -12.60
C ILE A 284 2.65 2.88 -12.82
N GLY A 285 2.83 1.86 -11.98
CA GLY A 285 3.95 0.91 -12.03
C GLY A 285 3.51 -0.55 -12.08
N ALA A 286 4.49 -1.44 -12.06
CA ALA A 286 4.27 -2.90 -12.08
C ALA A 286 5.03 -3.61 -10.96
N GLU A 287 4.43 -4.66 -10.37
CA GLU A 287 5.09 -5.52 -9.39
C GLU A 287 5.45 -6.88 -10.02
N MET A 288 6.67 -7.33 -9.73
CA MET A 288 7.14 -8.69 -9.97
C MET A 288 6.96 -9.52 -8.71
N GLU A 289 6.37 -10.70 -8.85
CA GLU A 289 6.17 -11.63 -7.73
C GLU A 289 7.06 -12.86 -7.93
N LEU A 290 7.94 -13.12 -6.97
CA LEU A 290 8.94 -14.16 -7.05
C LEU A 290 8.80 -15.19 -5.93
N ASN A 291 8.91 -16.46 -6.29
CA ASN A 291 9.16 -17.51 -5.31
C ASN A 291 10.62 -17.98 -5.46
N THR A 292 11.46 -17.71 -4.46
CA THR A 292 12.89 -18.07 -4.51
C THR A 292 13.13 -19.58 -4.56
N TRP A 293 12.16 -20.39 -4.14
CA TRP A 293 12.20 -21.86 -4.21
C TRP A 293 11.70 -22.41 -5.55
N ASN A 294 10.98 -21.60 -6.34
CA ASN A 294 10.45 -21.98 -7.65
C ASN A 294 10.37 -20.76 -8.58
N GLN A 295 11.43 -20.55 -9.35
CA GLN A 295 11.61 -19.36 -10.20
C GLN A 295 11.04 -19.55 -11.62
N THR A 296 10.13 -20.51 -11.82
CA THR A 296 9.57 -20.83 -13.14
C THR A 296 8.85 -19.65 -13.80
N THR A 297 8.30 -18.74 -13.00
CA THR A 297 7.61 -17.53 -13.48
C THR A 297 8.53 -16.36 -13.77
N TYR A 298 9.78 -16.37 -13.27
CA TYR A 298 10.68 -15.21 -13.32
C TYR A 298 10.95 -14.74 -14.76
N SER A 299 11.28 -15.67 -15.66
CA SER A 299 11.55 -15.33 -17.07
C SER A 299 10.37 -14.64 -17.77
N THR A 300 9.13 -14.96 -17.38
CA THR A 300 7.93 -14.29 -17.88
C THR A 300 7.91 -12.83 -17.41
N TYR A 301 8.11 -12.57 -16.12
CA TYR A 301 8.18 -11.18 -15.62
C TYR A 301 9.28 -10.37 -16.31
N VAL A 302 10.48 -10.96 -16.46
CA VAL A 302 11.59 -10.30 -17.18
C VAL A 302 11.18 -9.92 -18.61
N SER A 303 10.50 -10.82 -19.32
CA SER A 303 10.09 -10.57 -20.71
C SER A 303 9.10 -9.41 -20.86
N TYR A 304 8.24 -9.17 -19.87
CA TYR A 304 7.25 -8.10 -19.92
C TYR A 304 7.76 -6.78 -19.34
N TYR A 305 8.59 -6.82 -18.28
CA TYR A 305 8.91 -5.62 -17.50
C TYR A 305 10.34 -5.12 -17.65
N SER A 306 11.25 -5.83 -18.33
CA SER A 306 12.63 -5.35 -18.55
C SER A 306 12.72 -3.99 -19.24
N GLN A 307 11.76 -3.67 -20.11
CA GLN A 307 11.67 -2.36 -20.77
C GLN A 307 11.43 -1.17 -19.81
N TYR A 308 10.93 -1.46 -18.60
CA TYR A 308 10.57 -0.46 -17.60
C TYR A 308 11.70 -0.18 -16.61
N VAL A 309 12.77 -0.97 -16.61
CA VAL A 309 13.91 -0.82 -15.71
C VAL A 309 14.55 0.55 -15.89
N GLY A 310 14.60 1.33 -14.81
CA GLY A 310 15.18 2.67 -14.77
C GLY A 310 14.32 3.77 -15.40
N ASN A 311 13.12 3.45 -15.89
CA ASN A 311 12.21 4.41 -16.54
C ASN A 311 10.82 4.46 -15.90
N GLU A 312 10.39 3.41 -15.20
CA GLU A 312 9.09 3.36 -14.52
C GLU A 312 9.20 2.77 -13.12
N ALA A 313 8.17 3.00 -12.30
CA ALA A 313 8.08 2.44 -10.96
C ALA A 313 7.93 0.92 -11.01
N LEU A 314 8.90 0.21 -10.42
CA LEU A 314 8.88 -1.24 -10.29
C LEU A 314 8.97 -1.64 -8.82
N ALA A 315 8.20 -2.66 -8.44
CA ALA A 315 8.32 -3.30 -7.14
C ALA A 315 8.57 -4.80 -7.29
N PHE A 316 9.16 -5.39 -6.26
CA PHE A 316 9.42 -6.81 -6.18
C PHE A 316 8.87 -7.38 -4.89
N TYR A 317 7.87 -8.22 -5.02
CA TYR A 317 7.44 -9.12 -3.96
C TYR A 317 8.21 -10.44 -4.04
N TRP A 318 8.63 -10.99 -2.90
CA TRP A 318 9.21 -12.32 -2.87
C TRP A 318 8.75 -13.20 -1.71
N GLN A 319 8.81 -14.50 -1.95
CA GLN A 319 8.74 -15.54 -0.93
C GLN A 319 10.08 -16.30 -0.85
N GLY A 320 10.56 -16.49 0.38
CA GLY A 320 11.72 -17.29 0.73
C GLY A 320 12.96 -16.50 1.13
N VAL A 321 14.14 -16.94 0.70
CA VAL A 321 15.43 -16.48 1.25
C VAL A 321 15.78 -15.08 0.74
N CYS A 322 16.09 -14.15 1.65
CA CYS A 322 16.37 -12.74 1.36
C CYS A 322 17.51 -12.57 0.36
N SER A 323 18.72 -13.08 0.63
CA SER A 323 19.87 -12.95 -0.27
C SER A 323 19.62 -13.49 -1.67
N THR A 324 18.91 -14.62 -1.78
CA THR A 324 18.51 -15.17 -3.08
C THR A 324 17.58 -14.22 -3.82
N ALA A 325 16.59 -13.64 -3.14
CA ALA A 325 15.68 -12.68 -3.75
C ALA A 325 16.44 -11.43 -4.20
N LEU A 326 17.28 -10.84 -3.35
CA LEU A 326 18.03 -9.63 -3.67
C LEU A 326 18.99 -9.86 -4.85
N THR A 327 19.67 -11.01 -4.92
CA THR A 327 20.50 -11.37 -6.08
C THR A 327 19.71 -11.41 -7.39
N ILE A 328 18.46 -11.89 -7.35
CA ILE A 328 17.59 -11.98 -8.54
C ILE A 328 17.06 -10.60 -8.93
N VAL A 329 16.77 -9.76 -7.93
CA VAL A 329 16.33 -8.38 -8.13
C VAL A 329 17.46 -7.56 -8.75
N ASP A 330 18.68 -7.67 -8.25
CA ASP A 330 19.86 -6.99 -8.79
C ASP A 330 20.14 -7.43 -10.24
N ALA A 331 19.99 -8.72 -10.55
CA ALA A 331 20.16 -9.22 -11.91
C ALA A 331 19.12 -8.69 -12.91
N PHE A 332 17.98 -8.18 -12.43
CA PHE A 332 16.95 -7.58 -13.26
C PHE A 332 17.11 -6.06 -13.42
N TYR A 333 17.59 -5.37 -12.38
CA TYR A 333 17.67 -3.91 -12.31
C TYR A 333 18.87 -3.30 -13.06
#